data_AF-A0A534RQY6-F1
#
_entry.id   AF-A0A534RQY6-F1
#
_cell.length_a   1.000
_cell.length_b   1.000
_cell.length_c   1.000
_cell.angle_alpha   90.00
_cell.angle_beta   90.00
_cell.angle_gamma   90.00
#
_symmetry.space_group_name_H-M   'P 1'
#
loop_
_entity.id
_entity.type
_entity.pdbx_description
1 polymer ?
#
loop_
_entity_poly.entity_id
_entity_poly.type
_entity_poly.pdbx_seq_one_letter_code
_entity_poly.pdbx_strand_id
1 'polypeptide(L)'
;MQSRTLPAEIVSDRGVALYVLLPVHISRAIGDTRAFWIYTSPYYTIDGDDTLVRHGSFDTGRPYTTRLYRSLTWLKAHSWFLSVLDVNLPLRLVDRDAQLTPRILEEARREYRAQFHGELYVVFHPTWARGNPETDHLLELMRTELAAAGVPVLDYSTDRGLTDDEVVNHACDLHPNGRLNAELAALLARDVGPPH
;
A
#
# COMPACT_ATOMS: atom_id res chain seq x y z
N MET A 1 -3.25 -9.83 -9.22
CA MET A 1 -2.31 -10.21 -10.30
C MET A 1 -2.00 -11.71 -10.28
N GLN A 2 -1.39 -12.26 -9.21
CA GLN A 2 -1.00 -13.69 -9.14
C GLN A 2 -2.15 -14.70 -9.22
N SER A 3 -3.39 -14.33 -8.87
CA SER A 3 -4.58 -15.19 -9.04
C SER A 3 -4.93 -15.44 -10.51
N ARG A 4 -4.42 -14.61 -11.43
CA ARG A 4 -4.68 -14.65 -12.89
C ARG A 4 -6.16 -14.62 -13.28
N THR A 5 -7.00 -14.03 -12.44
CA THR A 5 -8.44 -13.83 -12.69
C THR A 5 -8.73 -12.54 -13.45
N LEU A 6 -7.83 -11.55 -13.39
CA LEU A 6 -8.04 -10.21 -13.96
C LEU A 6 -8.31 -10.19 -15.46
N PRO A 7 -7.70 -11.04 -16.32
CA PRO A 7 -8.03 -11.06 -17.75
C PRO A 7 -9.50 -11.42 -18.04
N ALA A 8 -10.23 -12.05 -17.11
CA ALA A 8 -11.65 -12.31 -17.25
C ALA A 8 -12.54 -11.11 -16.80
N GLU A 9 -11.97 -10.18 -16.05
CA GLU A 9 -12.67 -9.01 -15.50
C GLU A 9 -12.46 -7.74 -16.36
N ILE A 10 -11.37 -7.70 -17.13
CA ILE A 10 -10.97 -6.57 -17.96
C ILE A 10 -11.15 -6.92 -19.43
N VAL A 11 -11.96 -6.12 -20.14
CA VAL A 11 -12.32 -6.37 -21.56
C VAL A 11 -11.12 -6.26 -22.51
N SER A 12 -10.14 -5.42 -22.17
CA SER A 12 -8.94 -5.15 -22.98
C SER A 12 -7.70 -5.77 -22.35
N ASP A 13 -6.86 -6.40 -23.18
CA ASP A 13 -5.52 -6.83 -22.78
C ASP A 13 -4.49 -5.70 -22.90
N ARG A 14 -4.85 -4.57 -23.52
CA ARG A 14 -4.02 -3.36 -23.63
C ARG A 14 -4.45 -2.31 -22.64
N GLY A 15 -3.48 -1.70 -21.96
CA GLY A 15 -3.74 -0.59 -21.07
C GLY A 15 -2.65 -0.35 -20.04
N VAL A 16 -2.84 0.73 -19.27
CA VAL A 16 -1.97 1.08 -18.16
C VAL A 16 -2.66 0.73 -16.84
N ALA A 17 -1.95 0.03 -15.96
CA ALA A 17 -2.37 -0.18 -14.58
C ALA A 17 -1.77 0.89 -13.68
N LEU A 18 -2.60 1.45 -12.79
CA LEU A 18 -2.19 2.45 -11.81
C LEU A 18 -2.38 1.87 -10.41
N TYR A 19 -1.29 1.79 -9.65
CA TYR A 19 -1.35 1.45 -8.23
C TYR A 19 -1.15 2.73 -7.40
N VAL A 20 -2.24 3.28 -6.85
CA VAL A 20 -2.17 4.44 -5.96
C VAL A 20 -1.64 4.01 -4.60
N LEU A 21 -0.42 4.42 -4.29
CA LEU A 21 0.29 4.05 -3.08
C LEU A 21 0.08 5.11 -2.00
N LEU A 22 -0.47 4.68 -0.86
CA LEU A 22 -0.74 5.46 0.34
C LEU A 22 0.14 4.96 1.50
N PRO A 23 0.47 5.78 2.52
CA PRO A 23 1.24 5.33 3.68
C PRO A 23 0.67 4.10 4.39
N VAL A 24 -0.65 4.03 4.50
CA VAL A 24 -1.36 2.89 5.12
C VAL A 24 -1.12 1.56 4.40
N HIS A 25 -0.67 1.56 3.14
CA HIS A 25 -0.40 0.32 2.41
C HIS A 25 0.79 -0.45 2.95
N ILE A 26 1.76 0.20 3.61
CA ILE A 26 2.86 -0.51 4.30
C ILE A 26 2.30 -1.35 5.45
N SER A 27 1.46 -0.72 6.29
CA SER A 27 0.74 -1.38 7.39
C SER A 27 -0.10 -2.55 6.91
N ARG A 28 -0.77 -2.42 5.76
CA ARG A 28 -1.54 -3.50 5.13
C ARG A 28 -0.65 -4.62 4.57
N ALA A 29 0.49 -4.30 3.98
CA ALA A 29 1.42 -5.30 3.45
C ALA A 29 1.97 -6.20 4.56
N ILE A 30 2.24 -5.64 5.75
CA ILE A 30 2.68 -6.40 6.92
C ILE A 30 1.53 -6.95 7.75
N GLY A 31 0.28 -6.54 7.51
CA GLY A 31 -0.91 -6.97 8.24
C GLY A 31 -0.82 -6.67 9.74
N ASP A 32 -0.62 -5.40 10.08
CA ASP A 32 -0.59 -4.95 11.48
C ASP A 32 -1.96 -5.13 12.19
N THR A 33 -2.04 -4.74 13.46
CA THR A 33 -3.29 -4.85 14.24
C THR A 33 -4.39 -3.87 13.83
N ARG A 34 -4.04 -2.76 13.17
CA ARG A 34 -5.01 -1.83 12.61
C ARG A 34 -5.67 -2.42 11.37
N ALA A 35 -4.95 -3.22 10.58
CA ALA A 35 -5.45 -3.90 9.39
C ALA A 35 -6.05 -5.30 9.68
N PHE A 36 -6.81 -5.47 10.77
CA PHE A 36 -7.31 -6.80 11.18
C PHE A 36 -8.24 -7.48 10.16
N TRP A 37 -8.89 -6.70 9.29
CA TRP A 37 -9.85 -7.21 8.30
C TRP A 37 -9.17 -7.90 7.10
N ILE A 38 -7.86 -7.76 6.93
CA ILE A 38 -7.13 -8.36 5.80
C ILE A 38 -6.39 -9.64 6.16
N TYR A 39 -6.65 -10.30 7.30
CA TYR A 39 -5.88 -11.50 7.69
C TYR A 39 -6.06 -12.72 6.76
N THR A 40 -7.10 -12.72 5.94
CA THR A 40 -7.28 -13.71 4.85
C THR A 40 -6.53 -13.31 3.56
N SER A 41 -6.01 -12.09 3.48
CA SER A 41 -5.21 -11.62 2.34
C SER A 41 -3.85 -12.31 2.29
N PRO A 42 -3.19 -12.31 1.11
CA PRO A 42 -1.88 -12.92 0.95
C PRO A 42 -0.83 -12.40 1.94
N TYR A 43 -0.05 -13.32 2.50
CA TYR A 43 1.11 -13.00 3.34
C TYR A 43 2.40 -13.28 2.57
N TYR A 44 3.26 -12.27 2.51
CA TYR A 44 4.56 -12.34 1.88
C TYR A 44 5.68 -12.04 2.87
N THR A 45 6.86 -12.58 2.59
CA THR A 45 8.12 -12.21 3.24
C THR A 45 9.21 -12.06 2.19
N ILE A 46 10.26 -11.32 2.52
CA ILE A 46 11.53 -11.34 1.78
C ILE A 46 12.44 -12.37 2.46
N ASP A 47 12.94 -13.33 1.68
CA ASP A 47 13.89 -14.36 2.14
C ASP A 47 15.35 -13.87 2.14
N GLY A 48 16.31 -14.78 2.34
CA GLY A 48 17.74 -14.44 2.42
C GLY A 48 18.36 -14.05 1.08
N ASP A 49 17.72 -14.41 -0.04
CA ASP A 49 18.18 -14.12 -1.40
C ASP A 49 17.42 -12.92 -2.00
N ASP A 50 16.83 -12.09 -1.13
CA ASP A 50 16.03 -10.91 -1.51
C ASP A 50 14.82 -11.25 -2.40
N THR A 51 14.33 -12.49 -2.28
CA THR A 51 13.21 -12.99 -3.09
C THR A 51 11.90 -12.88 -2.31
N LEU A 52 10.84 -12.44 -3.01
CA LEU A 52 9.49 -12.36 -2.46
C LEU A 52 8.85 -13.77 -2.41
N VAL A 53 8.56 -14.25 -1.20
CA VAL A 53 7.97 -15.57 -0.97
C VAL A 53 6.56 -15.43 -0.40
N ARG A 54 5.59 -16.15 -0.98
CA ARG A 54 4.20 -16.19 -0.51
C ARG A 54 3.97 -17.35 0.44
N HIS A 55 3.48 -17.05 1.65
CA HIS A 55 3.18 -18.04 2.70
C HIS A 55 1.68 -18.29 2.86
N GLY A 56 0.93 -18.26 1.76
CA GLY A 56 -0.53 -18.33 1.77
C GLY A 56 -1.15 -17.00 2.19
N SER A 57 -1.91 -17.00 3.29
CA SER A 57 -2.53 -15.83 3.93
C SER A 57 -1.89 -15.52 5.29
N PHE A 58 -2.23 -14.40 5.92
CA PHE A 58 -1.75 -14.14 7.28
C PHE A 58 -2.27 -15.16 8.30
N ASP A 59 -3.50 -15.67 8.12
CA ASP A 59 -4.06 -16.73 8.98
C ASP A 59 -3.30 -18.06 8.86
N THR A 60 -2.77 -18.39 7.67
CA THR A 60 -2.08 -19.67 7.43
C THR A 60 -0.57 -19.60 7.56
N GLY A 61 0.05 -18.50 7.13
CA GLY A 61 1.51 -18.36 7.07
C GLY A 61 2.14 -17.79 8.34
N ARG A 62 1.34 -17.19 9.24
CA ARG A 62 1.78 -16.78 10.58
C ARG A 62 0.68 -16.93 11.64
N PRO A 63 0.12 -18.14 11.81
CA PRO A 63 -1.12 -18.37 12.57
C PRO A 63 -1.05 -17.89 14.02
N TYR A 64 0.10 -18.05 14.69
CA TYR A 64 0.27 -17.62 16.08
C TYR A 64 0.26 -16.10 16.23
N THR A 65 1.02 -15.39 15.39
CA THR A 65 1.05 -13.93 15.36
C THR A 65 -0.33 -13.37 15.02
N THR A 66 -1.00 -13.93 14.02
CA THR A 66 -2.33 -13.48 13.61
C THR A 66 -3.38 -13.71 14.71
N ARG A 67 -3.32 -14.85 15.43
CA ARG A 67 -4.19 -15.07 16.60
C ARG A 67 -3.93 -14.06 17.72
N LEU A 68 -2.67 -13.77 18.03
CA LEU A 68 -2.32 -12.75 19.02
C LEU A 68 -2.89 -11.39 18.62
N TYR A 69 -2.71 -11.00 17.36
CA TYR A 69 -3.18 -9.71 16.85
C TYR A 69 -4.72 -9.63 16.89
N ARG A 70 -5.43 -10.68 16.46
CA ARG A 70 -6.90 -10.78 16.57
C ARG A 70 -7.36 -10.62 18.02
N SER A 71 -6.71 -11.27 18.97
CA SER A 71 -7.02 -11.15 20.39
C SER A 71 -6.80 -9.72 20.89
N LEU A 72 -5.71 -9.06 20.49
CA LEU A 72 -5.46 -7.66 20.87
C LEU A 72 -6.51 -6.72 20.27
N THR A 73 -6.86 -6.86 19.00
CA THR A 73 -7.93 -6.08 18.36
C THR A 73 -9.27 -6.30 19.07
N TRP A 74 -9.60 -7.54 19.42
CA TRP A 74 -10.81 -7.87 20.18
C TRP A 74 -10.79 -7.21 21.57
N LEU A 75 -9.68 -7.29 22.30
CA LEU A 75 -9.52 -6.64 23.61
C LEU A 75 -9.66 -5.13 23.52
N LYS A 76 -9.05 -4.48 22.51
CA LYS A 76 -9.21 -3.02 22.27
C LYS A 76 -10.68 -2.65 22.02
N ALA A 77 -11.43 -3.48 21.30
CA ALA A 77 -12.85 -3.24 21.03
C ALA A 77 -13.75 -3.40 22.28
N HIS A 78 -13.30 -4.14 23.30
CA HIS A 78 -14.09 -4.44 24.51
C HIS A 78 -13.55 -3.79 25.78
N SER A 79 -12.49 -2.99 25.70
CA SER A 79 -11.88 -2.32 26.85
C SER A 79 -11.62 -0.85 26.53
N TRP A 80 -12.32 0.03 27.25
CA TRP A 80 -12.13 1.47 27.14
C TRP A 80 -10.70 1.90 27.45
N PHE A 81 -10.05 1.27 28.43
CA PHE A 81 -8.65 1.55 28.77
C PHE A 81 -7.71 1.23 27.60
N LEU A 82 -7.90 0.07 26.96
CA LEU A 82 -7.05 -0.35 25.83
C LEU A 82 -7.39 0.39 24.52
N SER A 83 -8.63 0.85 24.35
CA SER A 83 -8.99 1.67 23.19
C SER A 83 -8.30 3.04 23.23
N VAL A 84 -8.10 3.61 24.42
CA VAL A 84 -7.45 4.93 24.58
C VAL A 84 -5.93 4.87 24.34
N LEU A 85 -5.28 3.74 24.63
CA LEU A 85 -3.82 3.61 24.46
C LEU A 85 -3.37 3.49 22.98
N ASP A 86 -4.31 3.33 22.04
CA ASP A 86 -4.09 3.09 20.59
C ASP A 86 -2.83 2.29 20.21
N VAL A 87 -2.56 1.21 20.93
CA VAL A 87 -1.41 0.34 20.64
C VAL A 87 -1.62 -0.34 19.27
N ASN A 88 -0.61 -0.26 18.40
CA ASN A 88 -0.55 -0.98 17.12
C ASN A 88 0.65 -1.93 17.12
N LEU A 89 0.48 -3.18 16.71
CA LEU A 89 1.57 -4.14 16.56
C LEU A 89 1.85 -4.44 15.08
N PRO A 90 3.13 -4.44 14.64
CA PRO A 90 4.32 -4.13 15.44
C PRO A 90 4.36 -2.68 15.92
N LEU A 91 4.95 -2.43 17.09
CA LEU A 91 4.97 -1.10 17.75
C LEU A 91 5.70 -0.04 16.93
N ARG A 92 6.62 -0.46 16.08
CA ARG A 92 7.41 0.40 15.21
C ARG A 92 7.64 -0.33 13.89
N LEU A 93 7.47 0.39 12.80
CA LEU A 93 7.88 -0.07 11.47
C LEU A 93 9.40 0.00 11.38
N VAL A 94 10.02 -1.07 10.92
CA VAL A 94 11.45 -1.08 10.57
C VAL A 94 11.62 -1.04 9.06
N ASP A 95 12.81 -0.69 8.57
CA ASP A 95 13.08 -0.57 7.14
C ASP A 95 12.70 -1.84 6.36
N ARG A 96 12.93 -3.03 6.95
CA ARG A 96 12.53 -4.31 6.36
C ARG A 96 11.02 -4.42 6.11
N ASP A 97 10.19 -3.84 6.96
CA ASP A 97 8.72 -3.82 6.78
C ASP A 97 8.33 -2.95 5.57
N ALA A 98 9.02 -1.83 5.42
CA ALA A 98 8.81 -0.90 4.32
C ALA A 98 9.28 -1.47 2.97
N GLN A 99 10.37 -2.23 2.96
CA GLN A 99 10.91 -2.92 1.77
C GLN A 99 9.95 -3.95 1.18
N LEU A 100 9.07 -4.54 1.99
CA LEU A 100 8.12 -5.55 1.50
C LEU A 100 7.16 -4.99 0.44
N THR A 101 6.73 -3.74 0.59
CA THR A 101 5.75 -3.13 -0.33
C THR A 101 6.33 -2.94 -1.74
N PRO A 102 7.52 -2.33 -1.93
CA PRO A 102 8.21 -2.30 -3.22
C PRO A 102 8.38 -3.68 -3.88
N ARG A 103 8.77 -4.71 -3.12
CA ARG A 103 8.92 -6.08 -3.66
C ARG A 103 7.61 -6.67 -4.15
N ILE A 104 6.52 -6.46 -3.41
CA ILE A 104 5.17 -6.86 -3.87
C ILE A 104 4.80 -6.12 -5.16
N LEU A 105 5.16 -4.84 -5.30
CA LEU A 105 4.84 -4.04 -6.48
C LEU A 105 5.70 -4.42 -7.70
N GLU A 106 6.98 -4.73 -7.49
CA GLU A 106 7.87 -5.29 -8.50
C GLU A 106 7.29 -6.60 -9.07
N GLU A 107 6.88 -7.51 -8.18
CA GLU A 107 6.25 -8.77 -8.56
C GLU A 107 4.90 -8.55 -9.25
N ALA A 108 4.08 -7.61 -8.75
CA ALA A 108 2.80 -7.28 -9.35
C ALA A 108 2.97 -6.72 -10.79
N ARG A 109 4.00 -5.91 -11.02
CA ARG A 109 4.35 -5.41 -12.35
C ARG A 109 4.78 -6.53 -13.28
N ARG A 110 5.62 -7.47 -12.80
CA ARG A 110 6.01 -8.65 -13.59
C ARG A 110 4.79 -9.45 -14.02
N GLU A 111 3.90 -9.75 -13.08
CA GLU A 111 2.67 -10.49 -13.36
C GLU A 111 1.69 -9.72 -14.24
N TYR A 112 1.64 -8.38 -14.13
CA TYR A 112 0.84 -7.55 -15.02
C TYR A 112 1.32 -7.66 -16.46
N ARG A 113 2.63 -7.46 -16.70
CA ARG A 113 3.24 -7.57 -18.04
C ARG A 113 3.13 -8.97 -18.66
N ALA A 114 3.02 -10.00 -17.83
CA ALA A 114 2.77 -11.36 -18.30
C ALA A 114 1.32 -11.60 -18.76
N GLN A 115 0.38 -10.74 -18.35
CA GLN A 115 -1.06 -10.88 -18.61
C GLN A 115 -1.60 -9.81 -19.55
N PHE A 116 -0.97 -8.64 -19.59
CA PHE A 116 -1.45 -7.45 -20.30
C PHE A 116 -0.32 -6.80 -21.10
N HIS A 117 -0.69 -6.23 -22.24
CA HIS A 117 0.14 -5.38 -23.07
C HIS A 117 0.11 -3.95 -22.53
N GLY A 118 1.08 -3.64 -21.68
CA GLY A 118 1.26 -2.29 -21.15
C GLY A 118 2.18 -2.25 -19.95
N GLU A 119 1.98 -1.26 -19.09
CA GLU A 119 2.82 -1.03 -17.92
C GLU A 119 1.99 -0.82 -16.65
N LEU A 120 2.57 -1.21 -15.51
CA LEU A 120 2.05 -0.87 -14.19
C LEU A 120 2.89 0.28 -13.61
N TYR A 121 2.24 1.42 -13.35
CA TYR A 121 2.84 2.55 -12.65
C TYR A 121 2.44 2.55 -11.19
N VAL A 122 3.40 2.85 -10.33
CA VAL A 122 3.14 3.18 -8.92
C VAL A 122 2.94 4.68 -8.82
N VAL A 123 1.84 5.10 -8.20
CA VAL A 123 1.51 6.51 -8.01
C VAL A 123 1.71 6.86 -6.54
N PHE A 124 2.71 7.68 -6.21
CA PHE A 124 2.76 8.24 -4.86
C PHE A 124 1.66 9.27 -4.71
N HIS A 125 0.78 9.10 -3.72
CA HIS A 125 -0.32 10.01 -3.49
C HIS A 125 0.12 11.29 -2.73
N PRO A 126 -0.51 12.47 -2.93
CA PRO A 126 -0.18 13.69 -2.17
C PRO A 126 -0.23 13.55 -0.64
N THR A 127 -0.97 12.57 -0.11
CA THR A 127 -1.03 12.28 1.35
C THR A 127 0.29 11.81 1.96
N TRP A 128 1.30 11.51 1.16
CA TRP A 128 2.65 11.27 1.67
C TRP A 128 3.31 12.56 2.19
N ALA A 129 2.94 13.73 1.65
CA ALA A 129 3.52 15.03 2.01
C ALA A 129 2.85 15.65 3.24
N ARG A 130 2.92 14.97 4.39
CA ARG A 130 2.32 15.45 5.66
C ARG A 130 3.32 16.08 6.64
N GLY A 131 4.59 16.21 6.24
CA GLY A 131 5.64 16.84 7.08
C GLY A 131 5.97 16.04 8.35
N ASN A 132 5.80 14.71 8.31
CA ASN A 132 6.18 13.81 9.39
C ASN A 132 7.50 13.11 9.04
N PRO A 133 8.59 13.29 9.83
CA PRO A 133 9.88 12.67 9.57
C PRO A 133 9.85 11.15 9.35
N GLU A 134 8.95 10.42 10.03
CA GLU A 134 8.81 8.97 9.84
C GLU A 134 8.21 8.65 8.47
N THR A 135 7.19 9.40 8.05
CA THR A 135 6.55 9.19 6.74
C THR A 135 7.48 9.61 5.60
N ASP A 136 8.27 10.68 5.80
CA ASP A 136 9.27 11.14 4.85
C ASP A 136 10.38 10.10 4.66
N HIS A 137 10.88 9.51 5.75
CA HIS A 137 11.86 8.41 5.70
C HIS A 137 11.32 7.20 4.92
N LEU A 138 10.08 6.79 5.20
CA LEU A 138 9.44 5.67 4.51
C LEU A 138 9.23 5.96 3.01
N LEU A 139 8.86 7.20 2.67
CA LEU A 139 8.72 7.63 1.28
C LEU A 139 10.06 7.53 0.52
N GLU A 140 11.14 8.05 1.10
CA GLU A 140 12.48 8.01 0.48
C GLU A 140 13.00 6.58 0.34
N LEU A 141 12.75 5.72 1.33
CA LEU A 141 13.08 4.30 1.22
C LEU A 141 12.33 3.64 0.07
N MET A 142 11.02 3.84 -0.04
CA MET A 142 10.23 3.28 -1.15
C MET A 142 10.65 3.82 -2.51
N ARG A 143 10.98 5.12 -2.64
CA ARG A 143 11.53 5.69 -3.87
C ARG A 143 12.78 4.95 -4.29
N THR A 144 13.69 4.75 -3.35
CA THR A 144 14.97 4.08 -3.58
C THR A 144 14.75 2.64 -4.03
N GLU A 145 13.92 1.89 -3.31
CA GLU A 145 13.63 0.48 -3.63
C GLU A 145 12.90 0.32 -4.97
N LEU A 146 11.89 1.15 -5.26
CA LEU A 146 11.15 1.10 -6.53
C LEU A 146 12.02 1.51 -7.72
N ALA A 147 12.90 2.51 -7.54
CA ALA A 147 13.86 2.93 -8.56
C ALA A 147 14.89 1.83 -8.82
N ALA A 148 15.41 1.18 -7.77
CA ALA A 148 16.34 0.05 -7.90
C ALA A 148 15.71 -1.14 -8.65
N ALA A 149 14.41 -1.40 -8.43
CA ALA A 149 13.64 -2.41 -9.15
C ALA A 149 13.20 -1.98 -10.56
N GLY A 150 13.52 -0.75 -10.99
CA GLY A 150 13.11 -0.20 -12.28
C GLY A 150 11.59 -0.13 -12.47
N VAL A 151 10.84 0.00 -11.37
CA VAL A 151 9.38 0.17 -11.39
C VAL A 151 9.07 1.64 -11.68
N PRO A 152 8.28 1.96 -12.72
CA PRO A 152 7.99 3.34 -13.06
C PRO A 152 7.07 3.97 -12.02
N VAL A 153 7.43 5.18 -11.59
CA VAL A 153 6.72 5.93 -10.55
C VAL A 153 6.20 7.24 -11.12
N LEU A 154 4.93 7.54 -10.82
CA LEU A 154 4.34 8.86 -10.98
C LEU A 154 4.25 9.51 -9.60
N ASP A 155 5.00 10.57 -9.41
CA ASP A 155 5.25 11.10 -8.08
C ASP A 155 4.39 12.32 -7.75
N TYR A 156 3.29 12.03 -7.05
CA TYR A 156 2.33 12.95 -6.42
C TYR A 156 2.74 13.59 -5.11
N SER A 157 3.78 13.10 -4.43
CA SER A 157 3.98 13.35 -2.99
C SER A 157 4.69 14.66 -2.68
N THR A 158 4.52 15.68 -3.50
CA THR A 158 5.00 17.03 -3.17
C THR A 158 3.98 17.72 -2.28
N ASP A 159 4.46 18.45 -1.27
CA ASP A 159 3.60 19.31 -0.45
C ASP A 159 2.94 20.36 -1.36
N ARG A 160 1.61 20.41 -1.30
CA ARG A 160 0.78 21.36 -2.06
C ARG A 160 0.29 22.52 -1.19
N GLY A 161 0.74 22.61 0.07
CA GLY A 161 0.23 23.57 1.05
C GLY A 161 -1.21 23.29 1.45
N LEU A 162 -1.68 22.06 1.29
CA LEU A 162 -3.04 21.65 1.64
C LEU A 162 -3.10 21.30 3.13
N THR A 163 -4.11 21.82 3.82
CA THR A 163 -4.39 21.44 5.22
C THR A 163 -5.04 20.06 5.31
N ASP A 164 -5.00 19.40 6.46
CA ASP A 164 -5.64 18.09 6.65
C ASP A 164 -7.14 18.13 6.29
N ASP A 165 -7.86 19.19 6.70
CA ASP A 165 -9.28 19.42 6.38
C ASP A 165 -9.53 19.56 4.86
N GLU A 166 -8.51 19.96 4.11
CA GLU A 166 -8.57 20.10 2.65
C GLU A 166 -8.19 18.83 1.90
N VAL A 167 -7.62 17.85 2.61
CA VAL A 167 -7.13 16.58 2.06
C VAL A 167 -8.06 15.43 2.41
N VAL A 168 -8.65 15.41 3.61
CA VAL A 168 -9.50 14.30 4.06
C VAL A 168 -11.00 14.59 3.90
N ASN A 169 -11.83 13.55 3.90
CA ASN A 169 -13.29 13.70 3.85
C ASN A 169 -13.85 14.29 5.16
N HIS A 170 -13.34 13.81 6.30
CA HIS A 170 -13.82 14.18 7.63
C HIS A 170 -12.77 13.85 8.69
N ALA A 171 -12.82 14.47 9.87
CA ALA A 171 -11.94 14.12 11.00
C ALA A 171 -12.01 12.62 11.42
N CYS A 172 -13.11 11.95 11.09
CA CYS A 172 -13.30 10.50 11.32
C CYS A 172 -13.12 9.65 10.05
N ASP A 173 -12.94 10.29 8.90
CA ASP A 173 -12.68 9.64 7.62
C ASP A 173 -11.41 10.23 6.99
N LEU A 174 -10.28 9.58 7.30
CA LEU A 174 -8.96 10.00 6.87
C LEU A 174 -8.66 9.67 5.39
N HIS A 175 -9.64 9.18 4.63
CA HIS A 175 -9.48 8.97 3.18
C HIS A 175 -9.39 10.31 2.44
N PRO A 176 -8.62 10.37 1.34
CA PRO A 176 -8.57 11.54 0.47
C PRO A 176 -9.96 11.94 -0.01
N ASN A 177 -10.27 13.23 0.04
CA ASN A 177 -11.57 13.73 -0.40
C ASN A 177 -11.74 13.73 -1.93
N GLY A 178 -12.99 13.89 -2.36
CA GLY A 178 -13.35 13.88 -3.78
C GLY A 178 -12.63 14.94 -4.62
N ARG A 179 -12.34 16.12 -4.05
CA ARG A 179 -11.61 17.20 -4.74
C ARG A 179 -10.19 16.78 -5.06
N LEU A 180 -9.44 16.31 -4.06
CA LEU A 180 -8.05 15.88 -4.23
C LEU A 180 -7.94 14.70 -5.20
N ASN A 181 -8.85 13.73 -5.10
CA ASN A 181 -8.89 12.59 -6.01
C ASN A 181 -9.18 13.03 -7.47
N ALA A 182 -10.05 14.02 -7.68
CA ALA A 182 -10.34 14.54 -9.02
C ALA A 182 -9.13 15.27 -9.62
N GLU A 183 -8.42 16.06 -8.83
CA GLU A 183 -7.18 16.72 -9.25
C GLU A 183 -6.09 15.70 -9.61
N LEU A 184 -5.89 14.68 -8.77
CA LEU A 184 -4.94 13.61 -9.04
C LEU A 184 -5.32 12.84 -10.31
N ALA A 185 -6.61 12.51 -10.50
CA ALA A 185 -7.07 11.84 -11.70
C ALA A 185 -6.79 12.65 -12.98
N ALA A 186 -6.96 13.98 -12.95
CA ALA A 186 -6.64 14.85 -14.08
C ALA A 186 -5.14 14.86 -14.40
N LEU A 187 -4.29 14.86 -13.37
CA LEU A 187 -2.83 14.77 -13.55
C LEU A 187 -2.41 13.41 -14.13
N LEU A 188 -2.97 12.32 -13.60
CA LEU A 188 -2.71 10.97 -14.08
C LEU A 188 -3.11 10.80 -15.55
N ALA A 189 -4.29 11.29 -15.93
CA ALA A 189 -4.75 11.22 -17.32
C ALA A 189 -3.83 11.98 -18.29
N ARG A 190 -3.21 13.09 -17.83
CA ARG A 190 -2.24 13.86 -18.61
C ARG A 190 -0.90 13.15 -18.72
N ASP A 191 -0.37 12.64 -17.62
CA ASP A 191 1.03 12.18 -17.53
C ASP A 191 1.21 10.74 -18.05
N VAL A 192 0.17 9.91 -17.98
CA VAL A 192 0.19 8.53 -18.52
C VAL A 192 -0.04 8.52 -20.04
N GLY A 193 -0.76 9.51 -20.57
CA GLY A 193 -1.18 9.56 -21.97
C GLY A 193 -2.23 8.48 -22.34
N PRO A 194 -2.75 8.49 -23.58
CA PRO A 194 -3.62 7.42 -24.06
C PRO A 194 -2.83 6.11 -24.19
N PRO A 195 -3.46 4.94 -23.93
CA PRO A 195 -2.80 3.65 -24.12
C PRO A 195 -2.38 3.48 -25.60
N HIS A 196 -1.13 3.10 -25.84
CA HIS A 196 -0.58 2.80 -27.16
C HIS A 196 -0.87 1.37 -27.60
#